data_AF-A0A142Y4N9-F1
#
_entry.id   AF-A0A142Y4N9-F1
#
_cell.length_a   1.000
_cell.length_b   1.000
_cell.length_c   1.000
_cell.angle_alpha   90.00
_cell.angle_beta   90.00
_cell.angle_gamma   90.00
#
_symmetry.space_group_name_H-M   'P 1'
#
loop_
_entity.id
_entity.type
_entity.pdbx_description
1 polymer ?
#
loop_
_entity_poly.entity_id
_entity_poly.type
_entity_poly.pdbx_seq_one_letter_code
_entity_poly.pdbx_strand_id
1 'polypeptide(L)'
;MSQQPTVQLSPELFRSARLERGLTQRELANLAGYSERVIRKAELGGRIRFQLACDIAEALSTPSRPITLEHLCFSTLAIAKRWMETFDEHGVNMLQHIRPFLSEDVVFVCEGSKETFPFNGTWHGLDGHQGWLDAFFGIFERVPGISPVYLQGDGIVSARWNELVKIAGILSPPVRVCLNFHFQNQLIIRIEDDYNIEAGAEYKERILRELRSEESPSVSPNDRGVEDSQQASIPLYPPRQTGSLRSVKA
;
A
#
# COMPACT_ATOMS: atom_id res chain seq x y z
N MET A 1 30.68 -15.47 -25.31
CA MET A 1 29.62 -16.29 -24.66
C MET A 1 28.79 -15.37 -23.79
N SER A 2 27.56 -15.04 -24.20
CA SER A 2 26.69 -14.18 -23.39
C SER A 2 26.23 -14.94 -22.14
N GLN A 3 26.33 -14.31 -20.96
CA GLN A 3 25.79 -14.91 -19.73
C GLN A 3 24.27 -15.00 -19.85
N GLN A 4 23.70 -16.19 -19.63
CA GLN A 4 22.25 -16.35 -19.59
C GLN A 4 21.68 -15.71 -18.31
N PRO A 5 20.54 -15.01 -18.38
CA PRO A 5 19.92 -14.40 -17.21
C PRO A 5 19.52 -15.48 -16.19
N THR A 6 19.65 -15.14 -14.90
CA THR A 6 19.29 -16.00 -13.78
C THR A 6 18.24 -15.34 -12.90
N VAL A 7 17.36 -16.16 -12.33
CA VAL A 7 16.30 -15.74 -11.40
C VAL A 7 16.35 -16.57 -10.13
N GLN A 8 15.67 -16.09 -9.09
CA GLN A 8 15.49 -16.78 -7.83
C GLN A 8 14.00 -16.95 -7.57
N LEU A 9 13.56 -18.20 -7.37
CA LEU A 9 12.18 -18.48 -6.98
C LEU A 9 12.03 -18.29 -5.47
N SER A 10 10.85 -17.89 -5.03
CA SER A 10 10.42 -17.92 -3.64
C SER A 10 10.30 -19.39 -3.19
N PRO A 11 11.11 -19.85 -2.21
CA PRO A 11 11.08 -21.22 -1.70
C PRO A 11 9.68 -21.67 -1.26
N GLU A 12 8.98 -20.78 -0.57
CA GLU A 12 7.65 -21.00 -0.02
C GLU A 12 6.62 -21.26 -1.12
N LEU A 13 6.58 -20.37 -2.12
CA LEU A 13 5.59 -20.42 -3.20
C LEU A 13 5.85 -21.60 -4.11
N PHE A 14 7.13 -21.84 -4.43
CA PHE A 14 7.50 -22.97 -5.26
C PHE A 14 7.14 -24.30 -4.59
N ARG A 15 7.46 -24.45 -3.30
CA ARG A 15 7.10 -25.63 -2.53
C ARG A 15 5.58 -25.80 -2.42
N SER A 16 4.84 -24.73 -2.14
CA SER A 16 3.38 -24.75 -2.02
C SER A 16 2.73 -25.21 -3.33
N ALA A 17 3.07 -24.57 -4.46
CA ALA A 17 2.55 -24.91 -5.78
C ALA A 17 2.82 -26.38 -6.16
N ARG A 18 4.01 -26.89 -5.83
CA ARG A 18 4.37 -28.31 -6.06
C ARG A 18 3.50 -29.25 -5.21
N LEU A 19 3.32 -28.94 -3.93
CA LEU A 19 2.55 -29.77 -2.99
C LEU A 19 1.05 -29.75 -3.30
N GLU A 20 0.48 -28.62 -3.72
CA GLU A 20 -0.91 -28.52 -4.15
C GLU A 20 -1.21 -29.40 -5.37
N ARG A 21 -0.21 -29.66 -6.21
CA ARG A 21 -0.30 -30.62 -7.32
C ARG A 21 -0.07 -32.08 -6.90
N GLY A 22 0.23 -32.33 -5.64
CA GLY A 22 0.58 -33.67 -5.14
C GLY A 22 1.89 -34.21 -5.71
N LEU A 23 2.77 -33.35 -6.22
CA LEU A 23 4.01 -33.76 -6.89
C LEU A 23 5.16 -33.86 -5.88
N THR A 24 5.96 -34.91 -6.00
CA THR A 24 7.31 -34.98 -5.43
C THR A 24 8.29 -34.11 -6.23
N GLN A 25 9.46 -33.81 -5.67
CA GLN A 25 10.53 -33.10 -6.40
C GLN A 25 10.97 -33.88 -7.65
N ARG A 26 11.01 -35.21 -7.58
CA ARG A 26 11.38 -36.09 -8.69
C ARG A 26 10.34 -36.07 -9.81
N GLU A 27 9.06 -36.11 -9.49
CA GLU A 27 8.00 -36.04 -10.50
C GLU A 27 7.98 -34.69 -11.20
N LEU A 28 8.12 -33.59 -10.46
CA LEU A 28 8.26 -32.27 -11.07
C LEU A 28 9.50 -32.20 -11.97
N ALA A 29 10.63 -32.78 -11.56
CA ALA A 29 11.84 -32.82 -12.36
C ALA A 29 11.60 -33.53 -13.71
N ASN A 30 10.90 -34.67 -13.68
CA ASN A 30 10.52 -35.39 -14.89
C ASN A 30 9.57 -34.57 -15.79
N LEU A 31 8.59 -33.89 -15.21
CA LEU A 31 7.65 -33.04 -15.96
C LEU A 31 8.34 -31.84 -16.62
N ALA A 32 9.26 -31.19 -15.90
CA ALA A 32 9.98 -30.03 -16.39
C ALA A 32 11.18 -30.37 -17.30
N GLY A 33 11.55 -31.65 -17.43
CA GLY A 33 12.71 -32.07 -18.23
C GLY A 33 14.07 -31.78 -17.59
N TYR A 34 14.13 -31.75 -16.25
CA TYR A 34 15.35 -31.45 -15.49
C TYR A 34 15.69 -32.54 -14.47
N SER A 35 16.86 -32.43 -13.83
CA SER A 35 17.24 -33.34 -12.73
C SER A 35 16.60 -32.93 -11.40
N GLU A 36 16.32 -33.90 -10.52
CA GLU A 36 15.80 -33.63 -9.17
C GLU A 36 16.71 -32.69 -8.37
N ARG A 37 18.03 -32.78 -8.56
CA ARG A 37 19.01 -31.88 -7.93
C ARG A 37 18.76 -30.41 -8.29
N VAL A 38 18.36 -30.14 -9.53
CA VAL A 38 18.04 -28.78 -9.99
C VAL A 38 16.75 -28.26 -9.35
N ILE A 39 15.71 -29.09 -9.31
CA ILE A 39 14.45 -28.77 -8.62
C ILE A 39 14.69 -28.47 -7.14
N ARG A 40 15.46 -29.31 -6.46
CA ARG A 40 15.84 -29.11 -5.06
C ARG A 40 16.60 -27.80 -4.85
N LYS A 41 17.53 -27.46 -5.75
CA LYS A 41 18.24 -26.17 -5.70
C LYS A 41 17.29 -24.98 -5.83
N ALA A 42 16.36 -25.04 -6.78
CA ALA A 42 15.37 -23.99 -7.00
C ALA A 42 14.42 -23.84 -5.80
N GLU A 43 13.95 -24.96 -5.21
CA GLU A 43 13.07 -24.97 -4.04
C GLU A 43 13.75 -24.44 -2.78
N LEU A 44 15.08 -24.54 -2.69
CA LEU A 44 15.88 -23.92 -1.63
C LEU A 44 16.21 -22.45 -1.90
N GLY A 45 15.65 -21.83 -2.94
CA GLY A 45 15.89 -20.42 -3.30
C GLY A 45 17.23 -20.20 -3.99
N GLY A 46 17.85 -21.24 -4.53
CA GLY A 46 19.07 -21.10 -5.33
C GLY A 46 18.77 -20.42 -6.67
N ARG A 47 19.70 -19.57 -7.14
CA ARG A 47 19.59 -18.97 -8.48
C ARG A 47 19.62 -20.04 -9.57
N ILE A 48 18.67 -19.95 -10.50
CA ILE A 48 18.49 -20.81 -11.66
C ILE A 48 18.42 -20.00 -12.95
N ARG A 49 18.61 -20.65 -14.09
CA ARG A 49 18.47 -20.00 -15.40
C ARG A 49 17.02 -19.58 -15.61
N PHE A 50 16.81 -18.47 -16.30
CA PHE A 50 15.47 -17.96 -16.60
C PHE A 50 14.57 -19.00 -17.29
N GLN A 51 15.06 -19.64 -18.36
CA GLN A 51 14.30 -20.66 -19.09
C GLN A 51 13.83 -21.80 -18.18
N LEU A 52 14.72 -22.28 -17.31
CA LEU A 52 14.40 -23.34 -16.34
C LEU A 52 13.27 -22.93 -15.40
N ALA A 53 13.23 -21.66 -15.00
CA ALA A 53 12.17 -21.13 -14.17
C ALA A 53 10.83 -21.06 -14.93
N CYS A 54 10.85 -20.69 -16.21
CA CYS A 54 9.67 -20.75 -17.08
C CYS A 54 9.14 -22.18 -17.23
N ASP A 55 10.02 -23.14 -17.49
CA ASP A 55 9.64 -24.55 -17.66
C ASP A 55 9.07 -25.14 -16.36
N ILE A 56 9.59 -24.73 -15.18
CA ILE A 56 9.02 -25.08 -13.88
C ILE A 56 7.61 -24.49 -13.73
N ALA A 57 7.42 -23.22 -14.08
CA ALA A 57 6.12 -22.56 -13.99
C ALA A 57 5.08 -23.23 -14.91
N GLU A 58 5.48 -23.60 -16.13
CA GLU A 58 4.66 -24.37 -17.07
C GLU A 58 4.32 -25.77 -16.51
N ALA A 59 5.31 -26.52 -16.02
CA ALA A 59 5.09 -27.85 -15.43
C ALA A 59 4.18 -27.82 -14.20
N LEU A 60 4.19 -26.72 -13.44
CA LEU A 60 3.29 -26.51 -12.30
C LEU A 60 1.91 -25.98 -12.72
N SER A 61 1.75 -25.46 -13.94
CA SER A 61 0.47 -24.93 -14.40
C SER A 61 -0.56 -26.03 -14.67
N THR A 62 -1.83 -25.69 -14.48
CA THR A 62 -2.99 -26.52 -14.85
C THR A 62 -4.00 -25.68 -15.63
N PRO A 63 -4.93 -26.30 -16.40
CA PRO A 63 -5.97 -25.54 -17.09
C PRO A 63 -6.82 -24.65 -16.17
N SER A 64 -7.06 -25.08 -14.93
CA SER A 64 -7.82 -24.32 -13.93
C SER A 64 -6.99 -23.34 -13.11
N ARG A 65 -5.66 -23.47 -13.10
CA ARG A 65 -4.74 -22.64 -12.31
C ARG A 65 -3.42 -22.46 -13.08
N PRO A 66 -3.32 -21.44 -13.94
CA PRO A 66 -2.06 -21.09 -14.57
C PRO A 66 -1.09 -20.53 -13.53
N ILE A 67 0.17 -20.97 -13.58
CA ILE A 67 1.26 -20.48 -12.74
C ILE A 67 2.27 -19.79 -13.66
N THR A 68 2.44 -18.49 -13.46
CA THR A 68 3.46 -17.73 -14.18
C THR A 68 4.78 -17.72 -13.41
N LEU A 69 5.85 -17.28 -14.06
CA LEU A 69 7.15 -17.12 -13.38
C LEU A 69 7.06 -16.11 -12.24
N GLU A 70 6.29 -15.03 -12.43
CA GLU A 70 6.05 -13.98 -11.45
C GLU A 70 5.42 -14.55 -10.18
N HIS A 71 4.45 -15.47 -10.31
CA HIS A 71 3.86 -16.16 -9.16
C HIS A 71 4.89 -16.93 -8.32
N LEU A 72 5.93 -17.48 -8.97
CA LEU A 72 6.98 -18.21 -8.27
C LEU A 72 8.09 -17.30 -7.74
N CYS A 73 8.23 -16.09 -8.26
CA CYS A 73 9.32 -15.17 -7.89
C CYS A 73 8.94 -14.20 -6.76
N PHE A 74 7.70 -13.72 -6.70
CA PHE A 74 7.34 -12.65 -5.76
C PHE A 74 6.82 -13.19 -4.44
N SER A 75 7.58 -13.01 -3.36
CA SER A 75 7.05 -13.25 -2.01
C SER A 75 6.00 -12.21 -1.63
N THR A 76 5.00 -12.60 -0.85
CA THR A 76 3.99 -11.68 -0.29
C THR A 76 4.65 -10.55 0.51
N LEU A 77 5.72 -10.85 1.24
CA LEU A 77 6.56 -9.85 1.91
C LEU A 77 7.18 -8.84 0.94
N ALA A 78 7.70 -9.28 -0.20
CA ALA A 78 8.25 -8.37 -1.21
C ALA A 78 7.17 -7.47 -1.80
N ILE A 79 5.97 -7.99 -2.00
CA ILE A 79 4.82 -7.22 -2.49
C ILE A 79 4.38 -6.17 -1.45
N ALA A 80 4.25 -6.56 -0.17
CA ALA A 80 3.92 -5.62 0.91
C ALA A 80 4.97 -4.51 1.03
N LYS A 81 6.26 -4.86 0.97
CA LYS A 81 7.36 -3.86 0.95
C LYS A 81 7.23 -2.92 -0.24
N ARG A 82 6.97 -3.46 -1.43
CA ARG A 82 6.79 -2.66 -2.63
C ARG A 82 5.61 -1.70 -2.48
N TRP A 83 4.52 -2.13 -1.86
CA TRP A 83 3.38 -1.26 -1.55
C TRP A 83 3.83 -0.10 -0.65
N MET A 84 4.53 -0.39 0.45
CA MET A 84 5.01 0.63 1.41
C MET A 84 5.98 1.63 0.76
N GLU A 85 6.95 1.13 0.00
CA GLU A 85 7.89 1.96 -0.77
C GLU A 85 7.15 2.89 -1.73
N THR A 86 6.16 2.34 -2.46
CA THR A 86 5.39 3.12 -3.42
C THR A 86 4.51 4.18 -2.74
N PHE A 87 3.93 3.86 -1.58
CA PHE A 87 3.18 4.83 -0.76
C PHE A 87 4.07 5.98 -0.29
N ASP A 88 5.30 5.70 0.11
CA ASP A 88 6.28 6.71 0.54
C ASP A 88 6.81 7.57 -0.61
N GLU A 89 7.13 6.95 -1.74
CA GLU A 89 7.73 7.63 -2.90
C GLU A 89 6.70 8.43 -3.72
N HIS A 90 5.48 7.90 -3.88
CA HIS A 90 4.52 8.42 -4.87
C HIS A 90 3.23 9.00 -4.25
N GLY A 91 2.99 8.75 -2.96
CA GLY A 91 1.82 9.26 -2.23
C GLY A 91 0.50 9.01 -2.96
N VAL A 92 -0.27 10.07 -3.21
CA VAL A 92 -1.59 9.99 -3.87
C VAL A 92 -1.58 9.29 -5.23
N ASN A 93 -0.43 9.27 -5.93
CA ASN A 93 -0.29 8.65 -7.25
C ASN A 93 0.25 7.23 -7.21
N MET A 94 0.33 6.59 -6.03
CA MET A 94 0.96 5.27 -5.90
C MET A 94 0.25 4.16 -6.70
N LEU A 95 -1.05 4.29 -6.97
CA LEU A 95 -1.86 3.21 -7.52
C LEU A 95 -1.34 2.74 -8.90
N GLN A 96 -0.86 3.67 -9.73
CA GLN A 96 -0.32 3.35 -11.07
C GLN A 96 0.93 2.45 -11.03
N HIS A 97 1.64 2.42 -9.89
CA HIS A 97 2.88 1.68 -9.72
C HIS A 97 2.68 0.34 -9.00
N ILE A 98 1.60 0.20 -8.23
CA ILE A 98 1.33 -1.00 -7.43
C ILE A 98 0.17 -1.84 -7.97
N ARG A 99 -0.60 -1.34 -8.94
CA ARG A 99 -1.76 -2.03 -9.53
C ARG A 99 -1.53 -3.51 -9.87
N PRO A 100 -0.39 -3.93 -10.47
CA PRO A 100 -0.16 -5.35 -10.80
C PRO A 100 -0.16 -6.30 -9.59
N PHE A 101 -0.06 -5.76 -8.38
CA PHE A 101 -0.03 -6.53 -7.14
C PHE A 101 -1.33 -6.45 -6.33
N LEU A 102 -2.36 -5.77 -6.84
CA LEU A 102 -3.66 -5.65 -6.22
C LEU A 102 -4.69 -6.52 -6.96
N SER A 103 -5.63 -7.10 -6.22
CA SER A 103 -6.85 -7.62 -6.82
C SER A 103 -7.69 -6.48 -7.38
N GLU A 104 -8.41 -6.70 -8.49
CA GLU A 104 -9.37 -5.71 -9.02
C GLU A 104 -10.48 -5.40 -8.00
N ASP A 105 -10.83 -6.39 -7.16
CA ASP A 105 -11.82 -6.28 -6.07
C ASP A 105 -11.17 -6.01 -4.70
N VAL A 106 -9.96 -5.42 -4.65
CA VAL A 106 -9.25 -5.14 -3.38
C VAL A 106 -10.11 -4.32 -2.42
N VAL A 107 -10.07 -4.65 -1.13
CA VAL A 107 -10.79 -3.89 -0.09
C VAL A 107 -9.81 -3.19 0.84
N PHE A 108 -9.88 -1.86 0.94
CA PHE A 108 -9.13 -1.09 1.91
C PHE A 108 -10.06 -0.73 3.08
N VAL A 109 -9.64 -1.03 4.30
CA VAL A 109 -10.36 -0.69 5.53
C VAL A 109 -9.48 0.20 6.38
N CYS A 110 -9.97 1.37 6.75
CA CYS A 110 -9.31 2.29 7.67
C CYS A 110 -10.21 2.46 8.89
N GLU A 111 -9.72 2.07 10.07
CA GLU A 111 -10.52 2.07 11.29
C GLU A 111 -10.95 3.50 11.72
N GLY A 112 -12.16 3.63 12.27
CA GLY A 112 -12.65 4.88 12.87
C GLY A 112 -13.89 5.48 12.22
N SER A 113 -14.34 6.64 12.75
CA SER A 113 -15.52 7.36 12.25
C SER A 113 -15.13 8.35 11.15
N LYS A 114 -16.00 8.47 10.13
CA LYS A 114 -15.91 9.50 9.08
C LYS A 114 -16.07 10.92 9.62
N GLU A 115 -16.68 11.07 10.79
CA GLU A 115 -16.81 12.35 11.49
C GLU A 115 -15.45 12.85 12.02
N THR A 116 -14.57 11.92 12.42
CA THR A 116 -13.21 12.22 12.84
C THR A 116 -12.34 12.55 11.63
N PHE A 117 -12.28 11.66 10.64
CA PHE A 117 -11.58 11.88 9.39
C PHE A 117 -12.34 11.27 8.22
N PRO A 118 -12.50 11.97 7.08
CA PRO A 118 -13.29 11.50 5.95
C PRO A 118 -12.67 10.29 5.22
N PHE A 119 -11.38 9.99 5.43
CA PHE A 119 -10.73 8.80 4.87
C PHE A 119 -11.07 7.50 5.64
N ASN A 120 -11.70 7.59 6.82
CA ASN A 120 -12.09 6.41 7.60
C ASN A 120 -13.22 5.63 6.94
N GLY A 121 -13.24 4.31 7.15
CA GLY A 121 -14.26 3.39 6.65
C GLY A 121 -13.72 2.36 5.66
N THR A 122 -14.62 1.82 4.83
CA THR A 122 -14.31 0.75 3.87
C THR A 122 -14.40 1.27 2.43
N TRP A 123 -13.38 0.94 1.65
CA TRP A 123 -13.19 1.36 0.26
C TRP A 123 -13.01 0.13 -0.61
N HIS A 124 -13.78 0.02 -1.69
CA HIS A 124 -13.85 -1.17 -2.53
C HIS A 124 -13.28 -0.94 -3.92
N GLY A 125 -12.52 -1.92 -4.41
CA GLY A 125 -11.88 -1.90 -5.71
C GLY A 125 -10.75 -0.88 -5.80
N LEU A 126 -10.14 -0.83 -6.99
CA LEU A 126 -9.06 0.10 -7.29
C LEU A 126 -9.51 1.57 -7.16
N ASP A 127 -10.73 1.89 -7.60
CA ASP A 127 -11.30 3.24 -7.48
C ASP A 127 -11.53 3.64 -6.02
N GLY A 128 -11.99 2.70 -5.19
CA GLY A 128 -12.12 2.93 -3.74
C GLY A 128 -10.77 3.20 -3.10
N HIS A 129 -9.74 2.42 -3.44
CA HIS A 129 -8.39 2.64 -2.93
C HIS A 129 -7.83 4.01 -3.35
N GLN A 130 -8.08 4.45 -4.59
CA GLN A 130 -7.74 5.81 -5.02
C GLN A 130 -8.53 6.87 -4.23
N GLY A 131 -9.81 6.64 -3.96
CA GLY A 131 -10.65 7.51 -3.14
C GLY A 131 -10.11 7.68 -1.71
N TRP A 132 -9.61 6.60 -1.11
CA TRP A 132 -8.92 6.66 0.19
C TRP A 132 -7.65 7.51 0.12
N LEU A 133 -6.80 7.29 -0.88
CA LEU A 133 -5.58 8.09 -1.11
C LEU A 133 -5.92 9.57 -1.26
N ASP A 134 -6.92 9.90 -2.07
CA ASP A 134 -7.40 11.26 -2.28
C ASP A 134 -7.88 11.93 -1.00
N ALA A 135 -8.60 11.19 -0.15
CA ALA A 135 -9.10 11.69 1.12
C ALA A 135 -7.95 11.89 2.13
N PHE A 136 -7.01 10.94 2.22
CA PHE A 136 -5.86 11.03 3.12
C PHE A 136 -4.93 12.20 2.74
N PHE A 137 -4.45 12.23 1.49
CA PHE A 137 -3.54 13.28 1.00
C PHE A 137 -4.24 14.64 0.77
N GLY A 138 -5.57 14.67 0.78
CA GLY A 138 -6.32 15.92 0.80
C GLY A 138 -6.28 16.64 2.15
N ILE A 139 -5.88 15.95 3.22
CA ILE A 139 -5.81 16.48 4.59
C ILE A 139 -4.36 16.62 5.05
N PHE A 140 -3.56 15.59 4.76
CA PHE A 140 -2.23 15.45 5.31
C PHE A 140 -1.15 15.70 4.27
N GLU A 141 -0.15 16.49 4.66
CA GLU A 141 1.17 16.48 4.05
C GLU A 141 2.03 15.45 4.81
N ARG A 142 2.53 14.42 4.11
CA ARG A 142 3.38 13.40 4.73
C ARG A 142 4.83 13.85 4.88
N VAL A 143 5.49 13.35 5.92
CA VAL A 143 6.95 13.40 6.03
C VAL A 143 7.52 12.09 5.44
N PRO A 144 8.35 12.15 4.37
CA PRO A 144 8.88 10.95 3.73
C PRO A 144 9.92 10.24 4.61
N GLY A 145 10.24 8.99 4.26
CA GLY A 145 11.28 8.20 4.92
C GLY A 145 10.75 7.26 6.00
N ILE A 146 9.60 6.62 5.75
CA ILE A 146 9.08 5.62 6.68
C ILE A 146 10.01 4.40 6.77
N SER A 147 10.04 3.77 7.94
CA SER A 147 10.84 2.57 8.21
C SER A 147 9.97 1.49 8.87
N PRO A 148 9.18 0.73 8.09
CA PRO A 148 8.26 -0.24 8.65
C PRO A 148 8.98 -1.49 9.17
N VAL A 149 8.51 -1.99 10.31
CA VAL A 149 8.83 -3.33 10.81
C VAL A 149 7.79 -4.30 10.26
N TYR A 150 8.27 -5.37 9.62
CA TYR A 150 7.41 -6.36 8.97
C TYR A 150 7.28 -7.63 9.80
N LEU A 151 6.05 -8.16 9.88
CA LEU A 151 5.75 -9.48 10.40
C LEU A 151 5.05 -10.28 9.30
N GLN A 152 5.45 -11.52 9.08
CA GLN A 152 4.86 -12.39 8.06
C GLN A 152 4.18 -13.59 8.73
N GLY A 153 2.92 -13.81 8.35
CA GLY A 153 2.12 -14.98 8.72
C GLY A 153 1.61 -15.70 7.47
N ASP A 154 0.75 -16.70 7.69
CA ASP A 154 0.12 -17.46 6.60
C ASP A 154 -0.91 -16.57 5.87
N GLY A 155 -0.62 -16.22 4.61
CA GLY A 155 -1.47 -15.36 3.79
C GLY A 155 -1.58 -13.89 4.23
N ILE A 156 -0.85 -13.47 5.26
CA ILE A 156 -0.91 -12.09 5.80
C ILE A 156 0.50 -11.54 6.03
N VAL A 157 0.71 -10.27 5.68
CA VAL A 157 1.91 -9.50 6.08
C VAL A 157 1.45 -8.27 6.82
N SER A 158 2.01 -8.00 8.00
CA SER A 158 1.79 -6.75 8.74
C SER A 158 2.99 -5.83 8.61
N ALA A 159 2.78 -4.55 8.31
CA ALA A 159 3.79 -3.50 8.32
C ALA A 159 3.46 -2.48 9.43
N ARG A 160 4.40 -2.25 10.35
CA ARG A 160 4.21 -1.37 11.52
C ARG A 160 5.21 -0.23 11.52
N TRP A 161 4.76 1.00 11.70
CA TRP A 161 5.63 2.16 11.82
C TRP A 161 4.97 3.28 12.65
N ASN A 162 5.70 4.37 12.85
CA ASN A 162 5.13 5.62 13.36
C ASN A 162 5.05 6.62 12.21
N GLU A 163 3.84 7.05 11.88
CA GLU A 163 3.59 8.03 10.84
C GLU A 163 3.72 9.46 11.40
N LEU A 164 4.26 10.35 10.57
CA LEU A 164 4.35 11.77 10.82
C LEU A 164 3.69 12.52 9.66
N VAL A 165 2.69 13.31 9.99
CA VAL A 165 1.92 14.12 9.03
C VAL A 165 1.86 15.57 9.48
N LYS A 166 1.55 16.46 8.54
CA LYS A 166 1.23 17.86 8.83
C LYS A 166 -0.18 18.19 8.35
N ILE A 167 -0.85 19.05 9.11
CA ILE A 167 -2.04 19.80 8.69
C ILE A 167 -1.66 21.27 8.84
N ALA A 168 -1.84 22.05 7.77
CA ALA A 168 -1.50 23.48 7.75
C ALA A 168 -0.06 23.77 8.25
N GLY A 169 0.90 22.91 7.90
CA GLY A 169 2.31 23.07 8.27
C GLY A 169 2.68 22.64 9.70
N ILE A 170 1.70 22.37 10.57
CA ILE A 170 1.94 21.95 11.95
C ILE A 170 2.15 20.44 12.00
N LEU A 171 3.27 19.97 12.55
CA LEU A 171 3.62 18.55 12.60
C LEU A 171 2.82 17.78 13.67
N SER A 172 2.35 16.59 13.33
CA SER A 172 1.69 15.66 14.24
C SER A 172 2.68 15.09 15.27
N PRO A 173 2.20 14.65 16.45
CA PRO A 173 2.97 13.65 17.20
C PRO A 173 3.10 12.37 16.36
N PRO A 174 4.07 11.48 16.66
CA PRO A 174 4.16 10.18 16.02
C PRO A 174 2.87 9.37 16.26
N VAL A 175 2.19 8.96 15.19
CA VAL A 175 0.99 8.11 15.26
C VAL A 175 1.39 6.70 14.90
N ARG A 176 1.16 5.73 15.79
CA ARG A 176 1.40 4.32 15.48
C ARG A 176 0.41 3.86 14.41
N VAL A 177 0.92 3.33 13.30
CA VAL A 177 0.16 2.75 12.20
C VAL A 177 0.57 1.29 12.00
N CYS A 178 -0.40 0.44 11.72
CA CYS A 178 -0.22 -0.96 11.34
C CYS A 178 -1.09 -1.26 10.12
N LEU A 179 -0.46 -1.55 8.98
CA LEU A 179 -1.16 -2.09 7.82
C LEU A 179 -1.10 -3.61 7.83
N ASN A 180 -2.25 -4.28 7.74
CA ASN A 180 -2.35 -5.71 7.52
C ASN A 180 -2.73 -5.99 6.06
N PHE A 181 -1.79 -6.58 5.31
CA PHE A 181 -1.96 -6.97 3.92
C PHE A 181 -2.40 -8.43 3.86
N HIS A 182 -3.60 -8.70 3.33
CA HIS A 182 -4.09 -10.05 3.08
C HIS A 182 -3.88 -10.44 1.63
N PHE A 183 -3.38 -11.65 1.42
CA PHE A 183 -3.01 -12.13 0.09
C PHE A 183 -3.87 -13.32 -0.33
N GLN A 184 -4.21 -13.33 -1.62
CA GLN A 184 -4.75 -14.51 -2.30
C GLN A 184 -4.14 -14.57 -3.69
N ASN A 185 -3.61 -15.73 -4.08
CA ASN A 185 -2.96 -15.92 -5.38
C ASN A 185 -1.90 -14.85 -5.68
N GLN A 186 -1.08 -14.49 -4.69
CA GLN A 186 -0.06 -13.44 -4.80
C GLN A 186 -0.56 -12.02 -5.10
N LEU A 187 -1.86 -11.76 -4.95
CA LEU A 187 -2.43 -10.43 -5.02
C LEU A 187 -2.86 -9.98 -3.62
N ILE A 188 -2.69 -8.69 -3.34
CA ILE A 188 -3.30 -8.06 -2.17
C ILE A 188 -4.81 -8.00 -2.44
N ILE A 189 -5.59 -8.73 -1.66
CA ILE A 189 -7.06 -8.71 -1.72
C ILE A 189 -7.67 -7.77 -0.69
N ARG A 190 -6.94 -7.47 0.39
CA ARG A 190 -7.42 -6.61 1.46
C ARG A 190 -6.27 -5.94 2.19
N ILE A 191 -6.48 -4.70 2.57
CA ILE A 191 -5.58 -3.90 3.40
C ILE A 191 -6.40 -3.38 4.57
N GLU A 192 -5.94 -3.63 5.80
CA GLU A 192 -6.53 -3.06 7.01
C GLU A 192 -5.53 -2.08 7.63
N ASP A 193 -5.97 -0.84 7.83
CA ASP A 193 -5.21 0.26 8.39
C ASP A 193 -5.67 0.55 9.82
N ASP A 194 -4.90 -0.03 10.76
CA ASP A 194 -5.09 0.12 12.19
C ASP A 194 -4.14 1.20 12.70
N TYR A 195 -4.69 2.35 13.09
CA TYR A 195 -3.91 3.45 13.66
C TYR A 195 -4.43 3.88 15.02
N ASN A 196 -3.64 4.64 15.77
CA ASN A 196 -4.11 5.22 17.03
C ASN A 196 -5.12 6.36 16.76
N ILE A 197 -6.42 6.02 16.75
CA ILE A 197 -7.53 6.94 16.48
C ILE A 197 -7.55 8.11 17.48
N GLU A 198 -7.30 7.84 18.77
CA GLU A 198 -7.29 8.85 19.83
C GLU A 198 -6.21 9.91 19.56
N ALA A 199 -4.99 9.46 19.25
CA ALA A 199 -3.89 10.37 18.90
C ALA A 199 -4.20 11.22 17.66
N GLY A 200 -4.87 10.65 16.65
CA GLY A 200 -5.32 11.37 15.47
C GLY A 200 -6.38 12.45 15.80
N ALA A 201 -7.35 12.11 16.65
CA ALA A 201 -8.40 13.04 17.07
C ALA A 201 -7.85 14.18 17.92
N GLU A 202 -6.98 13.89 18.89
CA GLU A 202 -6.30 14.89 19.71
C GLU A 202 -5.48 15.86 18.85
N TYR A 203 -4.77 15.33 17.87
CA TYR A 203 -4.00 16.14 16.93
C TYR A 203 -4.91 17.08 16.12
N LYS A 204 -6.03 16.58 15.58
CA LYS A 204 -7.03 17.41 14.88
C LYS A 204 -7.55 18.55 15.76
N GLU A 205 -7.95 18.26 16.99
CA GLU A 205 -8.46 19.26 17.94
C GLU A 205 -7.39 20.30 18.32
N ARG A 206 -6.12 19.89 18.41
CA ARG A 206 -5.02 20.84 18.63
C ARG A 206 -4.90 21.82 17.45
N ILE A 207 -4.90 21.32 16.21
CA ILE A 207 -4.82 22.15 15.01
C ILE A 207 -5.98 23.16 14.96
N LEU A 208 -7.21 22.72 15.23
CA LEU A 208 -8.38 23.61 15.23
C LEU A 208 -8.27 24.73 16.25
N ARG A 209 -7.66 24.48 17.42
CA ARG A 209 -7.42 25.52 18.43
C ARG A 209 -6.36 26.52 17.98
N GLU A 210 -5.26 26.04 17.39
CA GLU A 210 -4.18 26.89 16.90
C GLU A 210 -4.68 27.81 15.78
N LEU A 211 -5.39 27.28 14.78
CA LEU A 211 -5.95 28.07 13.67
C LEU A 211 -6.93 29.15 14.17
N ARG A 212 -7.79 28.84 15.15
CA ARG A 212 -8.72 29.84 15.74
C ARG A 212 -7.98 30.94 16.52
N SER A 213 -6.82 30.64 17.08
CA SER A 213 -6.05 31.62 17.86
C SER A 213 -5.34 32.64 16.97
N GLU A 214 -4.94 32.26 15.75
CA GLU A 214 -4.33 33.16 14.77
C GLU A 214 -5.37 34.09 14.12
N GLU A 215 -6.60 33.63 13.98
CA GLU A 215 -7.73 34.41 13.44
C GLU A 215 -8.32 35.42 14.41
N SER A 216 -7.78 35.57 15.62
CA SER A 216 -8.12 36.67 16.52
C SER A 216 -7.18 37.85 16.21
N PRO A 217 -7.47 38.71 15.20
CA PRO A 217 -6.67 39.90 14.99
C PRO A 217 -6.67 40.68 16.29
N SER A 218 -5.51 41.20 16.66
CA SER A 218 -5.42 42.27 17.64
C SER A 218 -6.24 43.44 17.09
N VAL A 219 -7.53 43.48 17.44
CA VAL A 219 -8.40 44.61 17.18
C VAL A 219 -7.75 45.76 17.94
N SER A 220 -6.97 46.56 17.20
CA SER A 220 -6.40 47.78 17.71
C SER A 220 -7.59 48.61 18.20
N PRO A 221 -7.66 49.03 19.47
CA PRO A 221 -8.89 49.57 20.08
C PRO A 221 -9.47 50.85 19.46
N ASN A 222 -8.92 51.35 18.34
CA ASN A 222 -9.16 52.69 17.82
C ASN A 222 -10.07 52.82 16.59
N ASP A 223 -10.62 51.75 16.02
CA ASP A 223 -11.58 51.87 14.90
C ASP A 223 -12.92 51.21 15.24
N ARG A 224 -13.80 51.97 15.93
CA ARG A 224 -15.22 51.62 16.07
C ARG A 224 -16.01 52.26 14.92
N GLY A 225 -15.98 51.61 13.76
CA GLY A 225 -16.96 51.80 12.69
C GLY A 225 -18.01 50.68 12.74
N VAL A 226 -19.26 51.06 12.98
CA VAL A 226 -20.44 50.20 13.01
C VAL A 226 -20.65 49.55 11.63
N GLU A 227 -20.81 48.22 11.53
CA GLU A 227 -21.76 47.56 10.60
C GLU A 227 -21.81 46.02 10.69
N ASP A 228 -22.88 45.48 10.09
CA ASP A 228 -23.65 44.26 10.37
C ASP A 228 -22.94 42.89 10.32
N SER A 229 -23.43 41.99 11.19
CA SER A 229 -22.95 40.61 11.36
C SER A 229 -23.77 39.60 10.55
N GLN A 230 -23.17 39.02 9.52
CA GLN A 230 -23.60 37.73 8.93
C GLN A 230 -22.54 36.67 9.29
N GLN A 231 -22.90 35.70 10.13
CA GLN A 231 -22.05 34.54 10.45
C GLN A 231 -22.08 33.55 9.27
N ALA A 232 -21.00 33.50 8.48
CA ALA A 232 -20.76 32.44 7.50
C ALA A 232 -20.05 31.26 8.16
N SER A 233 -20.60 30.05 7.99
CA SER A 233 -19.97 28.79 8.39
C SER A 233 -18.78 28.49 7.48
N ILE A 234 -17.56 28.45 8.04
CA ILE A 234 -16.32 28.16 7.32
C ILE A 234 -16.23 26.66 7.03
N PRO A 235 -16.17 26.22 5.76
CA PRO A 235 -15.90 24.82 5.45
C PRO A 235 -14.45 24.49 5.85
N LEU A 236 -14.28 23.45 6.68
CA LEU A 236 -12.99 22.96 7.18
C LEU A 236 -12.03 22.48 6.07
N TYR A 237 -12.52 22.37 4.84
CA TYR A 237 -11.75 21.96 3.68
C TYR A 237 -12.02 22.95 2.55
N PRO A 238 -11.01 23.67 2.04
CA PRO A 238 -11.20 24.47 0.85
C PRO A 238 -11.63 23.53 -0.29
N PRO A 239 -12.64 23.90 -1.10
CA PRO A 239 -13.00 23.12 -2.27
C PRO A 239 -11.75 22.97 -3.16
N ARG A 240 -11.44 21.72 -3.55
CA ARG A 240 -10.30 21.40 -4.42
C ARG A 240 -10.34 22.31 -5.65
N GLN A 241 -9.30 23.11 -5.85
CA GLN A 241 -9.02 23.63 -7.19
C GLN A 241 -8.62 22.44 -8.04
N THR A 242 -9.50 22.01 -8.95
CA THR A 242 -9.15 21.02 -9.96
C THR A 242 -8.10 21.63 -10.89
N GLY A 243 -6.82 21.36 -10.60
CA GLY A 243 -5.73 21.73 -11.47
C GLY A 243 -5.93 21.09 -12.84
N SER A 244 -6.30 21.90 -13.83
CA SER A 244 -6.37 21.50 -15.23
C SER A 244 -5.00 20.94 -15.65
N LEU A 245 -4.92 19.63 -15.84
CA LEU A 245 -3.76 18.96 -16.44
C LEU A 245 -3.52 19.56 -17.84
N ARG A 246 -2.50 20.41 -17.96
CA ARG A 246 -1.99 20.82 -19.27
C ARG A 246 -1.29 19.61 -19.86
N SER A 247 -1.80 19.11 -21.00
CA SER A 247 -1.13 18.07 -21.76
C SER A 247 0.26 18.56 -22.18
N VAL A 248 1.30 17.91 -21.70
CA VAL A 248 2.63 18.02 -22.30
C VAL A 248 2.55 17.23 -23.60
N LYS A 249 2.57 17.92 -24.74
CA LYS A 249 2.74 17.27 -26.04
C LYS A 249 4.16 16.71 -26.11
N ALA A 250 4.26 15.43 -26.47
CA ALA A 250 5.50 14.76 -26.82
C ALA A 250 6.14 15.38 -28.07
#